data_AF-A0A1L5BR30-F1
#
_entry.id   AF-A0A1L5BR30-F1
#
_cell.length_a   1.000
_cell.length_b   1.000
_cell.length_c   1.000
_cell.angle_alpha   90.00
_cell.angle_beta   90.00
_cell.angle_gamma   90.00
#
_symmetry.space_group_name_H-M   'P 1'
#
loop_
_entity.id
_entity.type
_entity.pdbx_description
1 polymer ?
#
loop_
_entity_poly.entity_id
_entity_poly.type
_entity_poly.pdbx_seq_one_letter_code
_entity_poly.pdbx_strand_id
1 'polypeptide(L)'
;MVNAGYRRGAMVGRCNTERGKVQPVELATYAAVAMGGLGNLPDTIMSRSIIIRMRKRAAGEKAEPFQPRIHELEAEALRIELAEWAASIAGLAEMAQPAMPDCIADRNADVWGPLFAVADLAGGTWPEAVRMAATDAVLSAKASERPSLGAQLLADIHACFGNADRITTVDLLDRLLDDDEAPWGDLRGRKIDARKLAEMLREYGIRSSTIRMPNGQTPKGYKREAFDDAWKRYLPVSPARTTSATSDTDPANANETGDGTVSEYNMPAACGGKSG
;
A
#
# COMPACT_ATOMS: atom_id res chain seq x y z
N MET A 1 -9.93 16.22 14.81
CA MET A 1 -8.95 17.23 14.36
C MET A 1 -7.82 16.59 13.57
N VAL A 2 -7.16 15.54 14.08
CA VAL A 2 -6.02 14.87 13.41
C VAL A 2 -6.26 14.50 11.94
N ASN A 3 -7.39 13.87 11.60
CA ASN A 3 -7.69 13.47 10.21
C ASN A 3 -7.82 14.63 9.21
N ALA A 4 -8.16 15.83 9.67
CA ALA A 4 -8.26 17.02 8.82
C ALA A 4 -6.91 17.78 8.76
N GLY A 5 -6.05 17.62 9.76
CA GLY A 5 -4.85 18.43 9.94
C GLY A 5 -3.63 18.05 9.10
N TYR A 6 -3.69 16.99 8.29
CA TYR A 6 -2.56 16.55 7.45
C TYR A 6 -2.30 17.46 6.23
N ARG A 7 -3.25 18.34 5.88
CA ARG A 7 -3.14 19.27 4.74
C ARG A 7 -3.36 20.71 5.18
N ARG A 8 -2.49 21.61 4.74
CA ARG A 8 -2.61 23.06 5.02
C ARG A 8 -3.88 23.61 4.38
N GLY A 9 -4.62 24.45 5.13
CA GLY A 9 -5.89 25.04 4.69
C GLY A 9 -7.15 24.24 5.09
N ALA A 10 -7.00 23.09 5.74
CA ALA A 10 -8.14 22.33 6.24
C ALA A 10 -8.82 23.01 7.44
N MET A 11 -10.11 23.30 7.28
CA MET A 11 -10.97 23.89 8.30
C MET A 11 -11.99 22.87 8.79
N VAL A 12 -12.35 22.94 10.07
CA VAL A 12 -13.43 22.13 10.66
C VAL A 12 -14.45 23.03 11.32
N GLY A 13 -15.70 22.94 10.86
CA GLY A 13 -16.84 23.61 11.48
C GLY A 13 -17.17 23.02 12.85
N ARG A 14 -17.34 23.90 13.83
CA ARG A 14 -17.82 23.59 15.19
C ARG A 14 -18.88 24.59 15.59
N CYS A 15 -19.79 24.17 16.45
CA CYS A 15 -20.76 25.08 17.05
C CYS A 15 -20.22 25.52 18.41
N ASN A 16 -20.04 26.82 18.60
CA ASN A 16 -19.78 27.40 19.91
C ASN A 16 -21.07 28.04 20.43
N THR A 17 -21.38 27.86 21.72
CA THR A 17 -22.53 28.51 22.34
C THR A 17 -22.05 29.69 23.16
N GLU A 18 -22.21 30.89 22.64
CA GLU A 18 -21.93 32.13 23.36
C GLU A 18 -23.23 32.81 23.73
N ARG A 19 -23.42 33.08 25.04
CA ARG A 19 -24.62 33.75 25.59
C ARG A 19 -25.95 33.12 25.13
N GLY A 20 -26.00 31.79 25.07
CA GLY A 20 -27.19 31.04 24.68
C GLY A 20 -27.49 31.02 23.18
N LYS A 21 -26.63 31.60 22.33
CA LYS A 21 -26.74 31.50 20.87
C LYS A 21 -25.70 30.53 20.32
N VAL A 22 -26.14 29.57 19.51
CA VAL A 22 -25.24 28.67 18.78
C VAL A 22 -24.69 29.40 17.57
N GLN A 23 -23.37 29.58 17.51
CA GLN A 23 -22.66 30.19 16.40
C GLN A 23 -21.74 29.16 15.72
N PRO A 24 -21.78 29.04 14.39
CA PRO A 24 -20.79 28.26 13.67
C PRO A 24 -19.44 28.96 13.74
N VAL A 25 -18.40 28.23 14.12
CA VAL A 25 -17.01 28.65 14.17
C VAL A 25 -16.21 27.69 13.30
N GLU A 26 -15.37 28.23 12.44
CA GLU A 26 -14.41 27.45 11.66
C GLU A 26 -13.05 27.46 12.33
N LEU A 27 -12.49 26.27 12.57
CA LEU A 27 -11.19 26.13 13.20
C LEU A 27 -10.19 25.57 12.19
N ALA A 28 -9.05 26.25 12.04
CA ALA A 28 -7.92 25.72 11.29
C ALA A 28 -7.38 24.48 12.01
N THR A 29 -7.18 23.40 11.26
CA THR A 29 -6.81 22.10 11.83
C THR A 29 -5.41 21.62 11.47
N TYR A 30 -4.72 22.34 10.58
CA TYR A 30 -3.38 21.96 10.16
C TYR A 30 -2.39 22.00 11.32
N ALA A 31 -1.71 20.87 11.54
CA ALA A 31 -0.60 20.75 12.46
C ALA A 31 0.30 19.60 12.01
N ALA A 32 1.62 19.81 12.02
CA ALA A 32 2.58 18.72 11.93
C ALA A 32 2.56 17.96 13.26
N VAL A 33 2.23 16.67 13.23
CA VAL A 33 2.13 15.84 14.44
C VAL A 33 2.93 14.55 14.23
N ALA A 34 3.86 14.28 15.14
CA ALA A 34 4.48 12.97 15.28
C ALA A 34 3.75 12.20 16.39
N MET A 35 3.36 10.95 16.12
CA MET A 35 2.68 10.08 17.07
C MET A 35 3.46 8.77 17.22
N GLY A 36 3.62 8.32 18.45
CA GLY A 36 4.19 7.01 18.78
C GLY A 36 3.16 6.12 19.47
N GLY A 37 3.17 4.82 19.16
CA GLY A 37 2.25 3.86 19.76
C GLY A 37 2.65 2.42 19.47
N LEU A 38 2.06 1.49 20.22
CA LEU A 38 2.19 0.06 19.98
C LEU A 38 1.10 -0.41 19.02
N GLY A 39 1.45 -1.27 18.07
CA GLY A 39 0.51 -1.78 17.06
C GLY A 39 0.21 -0.77 15.96
N ASN A 40 -0.88 -1.02 15.23
CA ASN A 40 -1.32 -0.14 14.14
C ASN A 40 -2.16 1.02 14.67
N LEU A 41 -2.01 2.20 14.06
CA LEU A 41 -2.93 3.33 14.25
C LEU A 41 -4.26 3.04 13.54
N PRO A 42 -5.35 3.77 13.83
CA PRO A 42 -6.58 3.68 13.05
C PRO A 42 -6.35 3.95 11.55
N ASP A 43 -7.01 3.21 10.66
CA ASP A 43 -6.82 3.30 9.18
C ASP A 43 -6.99 4.72 8.62
N THR A 44 -7.91 5.49 9.21
CA THR A 44 -8.13 6.88 8.80
C THR A 44 -6.93 7.80 9.10
N ILE A 45 -6.15 7.49 10.13
CA ILE A 45 -4.90 8.18 10.44
C ILE A 45 -3.78 7.62 9.57
N MET A 46 -3.67 6.28 9.47
CA MET A 46 -2.61 5.62 8.68
C MET A 46 -2.60 6.07 7.21
N SER A 47 -3.77 6.15 6.58
CA SER A 47 -3.90 6.61 5.19
C SER A 47 -3.56 8.09 4.95
N ARG A 48 -3.22 8.84 6.00
CA ARG A 48 -2.86 10.27 5.98
C ARG A 48 -1.55 10.53 6.73
N SER A 49 -0.71 9.52 6.90
CA SER A 49 0.51 9.58 7.69
C SER A 49 1.63 8.80 7.01
N ILE A 50 2.87 9.24 7.23
CA ILE A 50 4.06 8.45 6.90
C ILE A 50 4.34 7.53 8.08
N ILE A 51 4.22 6.22 7.87
CA ILE A 51 4.37 5.24 8.94
C ILE A 51 5.82 4.78 9.03
N ILE A 52 6.48 5.12 10.13
CA ILE A 52 7.82 4.63 10.47
C ILE A 52 7.66 3.45 11.44
N ARG A 53 7.85 2.22 10.94
CA ARG A 53 7.74 1.02 11.77
C ARG A 53 9.06 0.77 12.51
N MET A 54 9.03 0.96 13.83
CA MET A 54 10.15 0.58 14.68
C MET A 54 10.24 -0.95 14.81
N ARG A 55 11.46 -1.49 14.79
CA ARG A 55 11.74 -2.92 15.02
C ARG A 55 12.45 -3.10 16.35
N LYS A 56 12.23 -4.25 16.99
CA LYS A 56 13.04 -4.63 18.15
C LYS A 56 14.49 -4.80 17.71
N ARG A 57 15.41 -4.33 18.54
CA ARG A 57 16.85 -4.55 18.35
C ARG A 57 17.11 -6.04 18.23
N ALA A 58 17.90 -6.45 17.23
CA ALA A 58 18.35 -7.81 17.10
C ALA A 58 19.32 -8.18 18.23
N ALA A 59 19.52 -9.49 18.46
CA ALA A 59 20.53 -9.95 19.41
C ALA A 59 21.91 -9.45 18.98
N GLY A 60 22.58 -8.67 19.85
CA GLY A 60 23.89 -8.07 19.56
C GLY A 60 23.85 -6.71 18.87
N GLU A 61 22.68 -6.22 18.44
CA GLU A 61 22.53 -4.88 17.88
C GLU A 61 22.67 -3.83 19.00
N LYS A 62 23.68 -2.97 18.86
CA LYS A 62 23.90 -1.84 19.77
C LYS A 62 23.34 -0.58 19.14
N ALA A 63 22.46 0.10 19.86
CA ALA A 63 22.05 1.45 19.53
C ALA A 63 22.26 2.34 20.75
N GLU A 64 22.87 3.49 20.52
CA GLU A 64 23.21 4.46 21.54
C GLU A 64 21.95 4.90 22.31
N PRO A 65 22.00 4.94 23.65
CA PRO A 65 20.91 5.50 24.43
C PRO A 65 20.80 7.00 24.20
N PHE A 66 19.60 7.49 23.89
CA PHE A 66 19.33 8.91 23.87
C PHE A 66 19.45 9.47 25.30
N GLN A 67 20.42 10.36 25.50
CA GLN A 67 20.68 11.06 26.75
C GLN A 67 20.31 12.54 26.61
N PRO A 68 19.20 13.01 27.21
CA PRO A 68 18.70 14.36 27.01
C PRO A 68 19.75 15.46 27.24
N ARG A 69 20.53 15.38 28.31
CA ARG A 69 21.54 16.40 28.65
C ARG A 69 22.61 16.64 27.58
N ILE A 70 22.92 15.62 26.78
CA ILE A 70 23.93 15.70 25.73
C ILE A 70 23.24 16.03 24.41
N HIS A 71 22.25 15.22 24.06
CA HIS A 71 21.66 15.25 22.73
C HIS A 71 20.65 16.40 22.53
N GLU A 72 20.04 16.96 23.58
CA GLU A 72 19.13 18.12 23.41
C GLU A 72 19.91 19.37 22.97
N LEU A 73 21.16 19.54 23.43
CA LEU A 73 21.99 20.67 23.01
C LEU A 73 22.36 20.57 21.52
N GLU A 74 22.77 19.38 21.08
CA GLU A 74 23.08 19.10 19.67
C GLU A 74 21.82 19.21 18.79
N ALA A 75 20.69 18.68 19.27
CA ALA A 75 19.42 18.77 18.56
C ALA A 75 18.93 20.22 18.42
N GLU A 76 19.15 21.07 19.44
CA GLU A 76 18.77 22.48 19.36
C GLU A 76 19.60 23.25 18.34
N ALA A 77 20.91 22.99 18.26
CA ALA A 77 21.77 23.55 17.21
C ALA A 77 21.27 23.17 15.81
N LEU A 78 21.02 21.87 15.59
CA LEU A 78 20.46 21.37 14.32
C LEU A 78 19.09 21.97 14.02
N ARG A 79 18.23 22.16 15.03
CA ARG A 79 16.92 22.77 14.87
C ARG A 79 17.03 24.21 14.35
N ILE A 80 17.98 24.99 14.87
CA ILE A 80 18.22 26.37 14.45
C ILE A 80 18.69 26.39 12.99
N GLU A 81 19.70 25.59 12.65
CA GLU A 81 20.24 25.51 11.28
C GLU A 81 19.16 25.10 10.26
N LEU A 82 18.37 24.08 10.59
CA LEU A 82 17.27 23.63 9.75
C LEU A 82 16.18 24.70 9.60
N ALA A 83 15.89 25.45 10.65
CA ALA A 83 14.90 26.52 10.60
C ALA A 83 15.36 27.70 9.72
N GLU A 84 16.63 28.09 9.83
CA GLU A 84 17.23 29.13 8.99
C GLU A 84 17.27 28.71 7.53
N TRP A 85 17.70 27.48 7.24
CA TRP A 85 17.68 26.94 5.88
C TRP A 85 16.26 26.88 5.32
N ALA A 86 15.30 26.34 6.08
CA ALA A 86 13.90 26.26 5.64
C ALA A 86 13.30 27.64 5.36
N ALA A 87 13.63 28.66 6.17
CA ALA A 87 13.22 30.03 5.92
C ALA A 87 13.83 30.58 4.61
N SER A 88 15.09 30.26 4.33
CA SER A 88 15.79 30.71 3.12
C SER A 88 15.20 30.13 1.82
N ILE A 89 14.65 28.91 1.87
CA ILE A 89 14.09 28.21 0.70
C ILE A 89 12.56 28.30 0.61
N ALA A 90 11.87 28.93 1.55
CA ALA A 90 10.41 28.90 1.67
C ALA A 90 9.68 29.31 0.37
N GLY A 91 10.13 30.39 -0.28
CA GLY A 91 9.54 30.85 -1.54
C GLY A 91 9.72 29.88 -2.70
N LEU A 92 10.87 29.18 -2.75
CA LEU A 92 11.11 28.14 -3.75
C LEU A 92 10.26 26.89 -3.46
N ALA A 93 10.14 26.51 -2.19
CA ALA A 93 9.32 25.38 -1.76
C ALA A 93 7.83 25.58 -2.08
N GLU A 94 7.31 26.80 -1.99
CA GLU A 94 5.91 27.10 -2.34
C GLU A 94 5.62 26.92 -3.84
N MET A 95 6.62 27.11 -4.70
CA MET A 95 6.49 26.94 -6.16
C MET A 95 6.89 25.54 -6.64
N ALA A 96 7.43 24.70 -5.74
CA ALA A 96 7.97 23.40 -6.10
C ALA A 96 6.87 22.45 -6.62
N GLN A 97 7.15 21.81 -7.75
CA GLN A 97 6.33 20.73 -8.31
C GLN A 97 7.22 19.50 -8.50
N PRO A 98 7.54 18.78 -7.40
CA PRO A 98 8.45 17.65 -7.47
C PRO A 98 7.86 16.53 -8.32
N ALA A 99 8.71 15.89 -9.12
CA ALA A 99 8.31 14.71 -9.90
C ALA A 99 8.04 13.53 -8.95
N MET A 100 6.82 12.99 -9.04
CA MET A 100 6.33 11.86 -8.23
C MET A 100 6.41 10.55 -9.01
N PRO A 101 6.87 9.44 -8.40
CA PRO A 101 6.68 8.10 -8.94
C PRO A 101 5.19 7.75 -9.09
N ASP A 102 4.83 7.01 -10.14
CA ASP A 102 3.43 6.64 -10.45
C ASP A 102 2.70 5.92 -9.32
N CYS A 103 3.43 5.18 -8.48
CA CYS A 103 2.84 4.44 -7.37
C CYS A 103 2.42 5.35 -6.19
N ILE A 104 2.82 6.62 -6.20
CA ILE A 104 2.54 7.62 -5.16
C ILE A 104 1.45 8.56 -5.68
N ALA A 105 0.20 8.18 -5.40
CA ALA A 105 -0.99 8.90 -5.82
C ALA A 105 -1.91 9.24 -4.64
N ASP A 106 -2.92 10.05 -4.90
CA ASP A 106 -3.97 10.44 -3.95
C ASP A 106 -3.40 10.97 -2.62
N ARG A 107 -3.85 10.42 -1.49
CA ARG A 107 -3.39 10.82 -0.15
C ARG A 107 -1.90 10.61 0.05
N ASN A 108 -1.29 9.63 -0.62
CA ASN A 108 0.16 9.45 -0.52
C ASN A 108 0.89 10.62 -1.18
N ALA A 109 0.41 11.13 -2.31
CA ALA A 109 0.99 12.32 -2.93
C ALA A 109 0.82 13.57 -2.05
N ASP A 110 -0.36 13.75 -1.42
CA ASP A 110 -0.59 14.84 -0.46
C ASP A 110 0.38 14.79 0.74
N VAL A 111 0.70 13.59 1.22
CA VAL A 111 1.53 13.36 2.42
C VAL A 111 3.04 13.41 2.10
N TRP A 112 3.47 12.81 0.99
CA TRP A 112 4.89 12.74 0.61
C TRP A 112 5.38 13.96 -0.17
N GLY A 113 4.49 14.69 -0.84
CA GLY A 113 4.85 15.82 -1.69
C GLY A 113 5.70 16.89 -1.01
N PRO A 114 5.36 17.33 0.22
CA PRO A 114 6.21 18.27 0.95
C PRO A 114 7.63 17.74 1.19
N LEU A 115 7.79 16.44 1.49
CA LEU A 115 9.12 15.84 1.68
C LEU A 115 9.91 15.76 0.37
N PHE A 116 9.23 15.57 -0.75
CA PHE A 116 9.88 15.56 -2.06
C PHE A 116 10.39 16.95 -2.42
N ALA A 117 9.58 17.99 -2.19
CA ALA A 117 10.01 19.38 -2.38
C ALA A 117 11.23 19.72 -1.51
N VAL A 118 11.21 19.33 -0.23
CA VAL A 118 12.35 19.53 0.69
C VAL A 118 13.60 18.78 0.21
N ALA A 119 13.46 17.52 -0.21
CA ALA A 119 14.57 16.71 -0.69
C ALA A 119 15.17 17.23 -2.01
N ASP A 120 14.33 17.65 -2.95
CA ASP A 120 14.74 18.23 -4.22
C ASP A 120 15.52 19.54 -4.00
N LEU A 121 15.08 20.38 -3.05
CA LEU A 121 15.78 21.62 -2.68
C LEU A 121 17.04 21.39 -1.85
N ALA A 122 17.09 20.34 -1.03
CA ALA A 122 18.29 19.95 -0.30
C ALA A 122 19.38 19.41 -1.25
N GLY A 123 18.99 18.77 -2.35
CA GLY A 123 19.90 18.27 -3.37
C GLY A 123 20.79 17.11 -2.88
N GLY A 124 21.91 16.89 -3.56
CA GLY A 124 22.80 15.76 -3.27
C GLY A 124 22.08 14.42 -3.47
N THR A 125 22.13 13.55 -2.46
CA THR A 125 21.50 12.22 -2.50
C THR A 125 20.04 12.22 -2.04
N TRP A 126 19.55 13.32 -1.46
CA TRP A 126 18.20 13.41 -0.91
C TRP A 126 17.07 13.19 -1.93
N PRO A 127 17.14 13.76 -3.16
CA PRO A 127 16.11 13.53 -4.18
C PRO A 127 15.90 12.04 -4.50
N GLU A 128 16.98 11.28 -4.62
CA GLU A 128 16.90 9.85 -4.91
C GLU A 128 16.41 9.06 -3.69
N ALA A 129 16.97 9.35 -2.52
CA ALA A 129 16.63 8.67 -1.27
C ALA A 129 15.15 8.79 -0.92
N VAL A 130 14.53 9.98 -1.08
CA VAL A 130 13.11 10.18 -0.75
C VAL A 130 12.19 9.40 -1.69
N ARG A 131 12.53 9.31 -2.98
CA ARG A 131 11.74 8.58 -3.98
C ARG A 131 11.80 7.08 -3.72
N MET A 132 12.97 6.55 -3.39
CA MET A 132 13.14 5.16 -2.96
C MET A 132 12.35 4.87 -1.69
N ALA A 133 12.52 5.69 -0.65
CA ALA A 133 11.87 5.48 0.64
C ALA A 133 10.34 5.52 0.54
N ALA A 134 9.80 6.47 -0.24
CA ALA A 134 8.37 6.60 -0.42
C ALA A 134 7.78 5.45 -1.25
N THR A 135 8.49 5.01 -2.29
CA THR A 135 8.08 3.85 -3.10
C THR A 135 8.05 2.59 -2.24
N ASP A 136 9.11 2.31 -1.49
CA ASP A 136 9.16 1.15 -0.58
C ASP A 136 8.09 1.23 0.52
N ALA A 137 7.88 2.40 1.12
CA ALA A 137 6.84 2.60 2.12
C ALA A 137 5.44 2.30 1.59
N VAL A 138 5.11 2.76 0.38
CA VAL A 138 3.78 2.53 -0.24
C VAL A 138 3.62 1.07 -0.67
N LEU A 139 4.65 0.47 -1.27
CA LEU A 139 4.60 -0.93 -1.72
C LEU A 139 4.53 -1.90 -0.55
N SER A 140 5.35 -1.67 0.49
CA SER A 140 5.32 -2.49 1.71
C SER A 140 4.00 -2.33 2.49
N ALA A 141 3.40 -1.14 2.49
CA ALA A 141 2.07 -0.93 3.05
C ALA A 141 1.03 -1.81 2.33
N LYS A 142 0.99 -1.75 0.99
CA LYS A 142 0.10 -2.60 0.16
C LYS A 142 0.32 -4.08 0.38
N ALA A 143 1.58 -4.54 0.49
CA ALA A 143 1.89 -5.94 0.74
C ALA A 143 1.49 -6.41 2.16
N SER A 144 1.45 -5.49 3.12
CA SER A 144 1.09 -5.77 4.52
C SER A 144 -0.41 -5.59 4.83
N GLU A 145 -1.17 -4.99 3.91
CA GLU A 145 -2.62 -4.87 4.05
C GLU A 145 -3.25 -6.25 3.94
N ARG A 146 -3.77 -6.76 5.07
CA ARG A 146 -4.70 -7.89 5.02
C ARG A 146 -5.93 -7.42 4.22
N PRO A 147 -6.43 -8.23 3.28
CA PRO A 147 -7.65 -7.88 2.56
C PRO A 147 -8.74 -7.54 3.57
N SER A 148 -9.46 -6.45 3.32
CA SER A 148 -10.60 -6.09 4.17
C SER A 148 -11.57 -7.26 4.22
N LEU A 149 -12.34 -7.39 5.30
CA LEU A 149 -13.35 -8.45 5.40
C LEU A 149 -14.29 -8.47 4.19
N GLY A 150 -14.60 -7.31 3.60
CA GLY A 150 -15.40 -7.24 2.38
C GLY A 150 -14.65 -7.67 1.11
N ALA A 151 -13.35 -7.37 0.98
CA ALA A 151 -12.53 -7.89 -0.11
C ALA A 151 -12.35 -9.42 -0.01
N GLN A 152 -12.17 -9.95 1.21
CA GLN A 152 -12.18 -11.38 1.47
C GLN A 152 -13.53 -12.00 1.09
N LEU A 153 -14.66 -11.37 1.48
CA LEU A 153 -15.99 -11.81 1.06
C LEU A 153 -16.12 -11.88 -0.47
N LEU A 154 -15.65 -10.85 -1.19
CA LEU A 154 -15.69 -10.86 -2.65
C LEU A 154 -14.84 -11.99 -3.26
N ALA A 155 -13.70 -12.32 -2.65
CA ALA A 155 -12.82 -13.40 -3.09
C ALA A 155 -13.47 -14.77 -2.89
N ASP A 156 -14.03 -15.00 -1.71
CA ASP A 156 -14.69 -16.26 -1.36
C ASP A 156 -15.96 -16.45 -2.18
N ILE A 157 -16.73 -15.37 -2.42
CA ILE A 157 -17.86 -15.41 -3.35
C ILE A 157 -17.39 -15.74 -4.77
N HIS A 158 -16.28 -15.17 -5.25
CA HIS A 158 -15.73 -15.52 -6.57
C HIS A 158 -15.44 -17.02 -6.69
N ALA A 159 -14.83 -17.60 -5.66
CA ALA A 159 -14.60 -19.04 -5.58
C ALA A 159 -15.92 -19.83 -5.57
N CYS A 160 -16.91 -19.38 -4.78
CA CYS A 160 -18.24 -20.00 -4.71
C CYS A 160 -18.97 -20.02 -6.06
N PHE A 161 -18.78 -19.01 -6.91
CA PHE A 161 -19.38 -18.99 -8.26
C PHE A 161 -18.78 -20.07 -9.18
N GLY A 162 -17.48 -20.37 -9.05
CA GLY A 162 -16.78 -21.26 -9.99
C GLY A 162 -16.99 -20.81 -11.44
N ASN A 163 -17.64 -21.65 -12.25
CA ASN A 163 -18.02 -21.34 -13.65
C ASN A 163 -19.50 -20.97 -13.83
N ALA A 164 -20.30 -20.90 -12.77
CA ALA A 164 -21.71 -20.56 -12.86
C ALA A 164 -21.91 -19.07 -13.22
N ASP A 165 -23.00 -18.76 -13.90
CA ASP A 165 -23.42 -17.39 -14.25
C ASP A 165 -24.34 -16.76 -13.18
N ARG A 166 -24.89 -17.58 -12.29
CA ARG A 166 -25.78 -17.17 -11.19
C ARG A 166 -25.68 -18.17 -10.03
N ILE A 167 -25.95 -17.69 -8.82
CA ILE A 167 -26.01 -18.50 -7.61
C ILE A 167 -27.18 -18.05 -6.73
N THR A 168 -27.90 -18.98 -6.11
CA THR A 168 -28.98 -18.62 -5.18
C THR A 168 -28.38 -18.08 -3.87
N THR A 169 -29.14 -17.27 -3.14
CA THR A 169 -28.66 -16.77 -1.84
C THR A 169 -28.43 -17.91 -0.84
N VAL A 170 -29.22 -18.98 -0.93
CA VAL A 170 -29.08 -20.17 -0.08
C VAL A 170 -27.80 -20.91 -0.42
N ASP A 171 -27.61 -21.30 -1.69
CA ASP A 171 -26.41 -22.03 -2.12
C ASP A 171 -25.13 -21.24 -1.87
N LEU A 172 -25.19 -19.91 -2.00
CA LEU A 172 -24.03 -19.06 -1.72
C LEU A 172 -23.68 -19.04 -0.23
N LEU A 173 -24.68 -18.94 0.66
CA LEU A 173 -24.44 -19.00 2.10
C LEU A 173 -23.91 -20.37 2.52
N ASP A 174 -24.49 -21.45 1.97
CA ASP A 174 -24.05 -22.81 2.27
C ASP A 174 -22.58 -23.00 1.88
N ARG A 175 -22.18 -22.57 0.68
CA ARG A 175 -20.77 -22.65 0.24
C ARG A 175 -19.82 -21.76 1.04
N LEU A 176 -20.26 -20.56 1.44
CA LEU A 176 -19.45 -19.69 2.29
C LEU A 176 -19.27 -20.25 3.70
N LEU A 177 -20.27 -20.98 4.21
CA LEU A 177 -20.24 -21.60 5.54
C LEU A 177 -19.56 -22.97 5.57
N ASP A 178 -19.29 -23.57 4.41
CA ASP A 178 -18.56 -24.84 4.26
C ASP A 178 -17.04 -24.66 4.42
N ASP A 179 -16.55 -23.42 4.28
CA ASP A 179 -15.14 -23.09 4.52
C ASP A 179 -14.92 -22.75 6.00
N ASP A 180 -14.43 -23.72 6.77
CA ASP A 180 -14.12 -23.60 8.20
C ASP A 180 -12.92 -22.67 8.48
N GLU A 181 -12.06 -22.39 7.50
CA GLU A 181 -10.95 -21.44 7.64
C GLU A 181 -11.42 -19.98 7.43
N ALA A 182 -12.56 -19.80 6.78
CA ALA A 182 -13.14 -18.50 6.51
C ALA A 182 -13.94 -17.94 7.71
N PRO A 183 -13.99 -16.61 7.90
CA PRO A 183 -14.62 -15.99 9.08
C PRO A 183 -16.16 -16.04 9.06
N TRP A 184 -16.77 -16.69 8.07
CA TRP A 184 -18.22 -16.65 7.83
C TRP A 184 -19.03 -17.46 8.84
N GLY A 185 -18.45 -18.53 9.38
CA GLY A 185 -19.04 -19.36 10.43
C GLY A 185 -19.07 -18.69 11.81
N ASP A 186 -18.17 -17.74 12.08
CA ASP A 186 -18.12 -17.00 13.34
C ASP A 186 -17.74 -15.52 13.13
N LEU A 187 -18.67 -14.78 12.52
CA LEU A 187 -18.51 -13.35 12.29
C LEU A 187 -18.86 -12.54 13.54
N ARG A 188 -17.91 -12.45 14.48
CA ARG A 188 -18.06 -11.79 15.78
C ARG A 188 -19.15 -12.45 16.66
N GLY A 189 -19.10 -13.76 16.79
CA GLY A 189 -20.01 -14.56 17.60
C GLY A 189 -21.28 -15.00 16.86
N ARG A 190 -21.41 -14.72 15.56
CA ARG A 190 -22.60 -15.08 14.76
C ARG A 190 -22.24 -15.48 13.33
N LYS A 191 -22.89 -16.55 12.86
CA LYS A 191 -22.85 -16.98 11.47
C LYS A 191 -23.35 -15.88 10.54
N ILE A 192 -22.76 -15.76 9.35
CA ILE A 192 -23.29 -14.88 8.31
C ILE A 192 -24.69 -15.36 7.89
N ASP A 193 -25.61 -14.42 7.69
CA ASP A 193 -26.96 -14.70 7.18
C ASP A 193 -27.24 -13.88 5.91
N ALA A 194 -28.37 -14.15 5.26
CA ALA A 194 -28.77 -13.48 4.03
C ALA A 194 -28.85 -11.95 4.18
N ARG A 195 -29.26 -11.46 5.36
CA ARG A 195 -29.36 -10.03 5.64
C ARG A 195 -27.98 -9.40 5.73
N LYS A 196 -27.04 -10.04 6.44
CA LYS A 196 -25.68 -9.54 6.61
C LYS A 196 -24.91 -9.61 5.31
N LEU A 197 -25.06 -10.70 4.55
CA LEU A 197 -24.52 -10.83 3.20
C LEU A 197 -24.99 -9.68 2.30
N ALA A 198 -26.30 -9.41 2.26
CA ALA A 198 -26.85 -8.31 1.46
C ALA A 198 -26.38 -6.93 1.94
N GLU A 199 -26.20 -6.72 3.24
CA GLU A 199 -25.65 -5.48 3.81
C GLU A 199 -24.19 -5.26 3.37
N MET A 200 -23.35 -6.28 3.48
CA MET A 200 -21.93 -6.21 3.09
C MET A 200 -21.77 -6.02 1.59
N LEU A 201 -22.52 -6.78 0.78
CA LEU A 201 -22.52 -6.64 -0.67
C LEU A 201 -23.06 -5.28 -1.15
N ARG A 202 -23.87 -4.62 -0.33
CA ARG A 202 -24.43 -3.33 -0.69
C ARG A 202 -23.39 -2.23 -0.77
N GLU A 203 -22.31 -2.32 0.00
CA GLU A 203 -21.18 -1.38 -0.03
C GLU A 203 -20.49 -1.36 -1.41
N TYR A 204 -20.58 -2.47 -2.16
CA TYR A 204 -20.04 -2.63 -3.51
C TYR A 204 -21.09 -2.38 -4.61
N GLY A 205 -22.26 -1.87 -4.27
CA GLY A 205 -23.35 -1.66 -5.24
C GLY A 205 -24.09 -2.94 -5.65
N ILE A 206 -23.76 -4.09 -5.06
CA ILE A 206 -24.34 -5.38 -5.42
C ILE A 206 -25.65 -5.58 -4.65
N ARG A 207 -26.65 -6.13 -5.33
CA ARG A 207 -27.98 -6.42 -4.76
C ARG A 207 -28.45 -7.80 -5.19
N SER A 208 -29.16 -8.49 -4.30
CA SER A 208 -29.85 -9.70 -4.70
C SER A 208 -31.01 -9.36 -5.62
N SER A 209 -31.24 -10.23 -6.60
CA SER A 209 -32.36 -10.13 -7.53
C SER A 209 -33.09 -11.47 -7.59
N THR A 210 -34.29 -11.46 -8.16
CA THR A 210 -34.99 -12.72 -8.47
C THR A 210 -34.30 -13.32 -9.71
N ILE A 211 -33.74 -14.52 -9.57
CA ILE A 211 -33.03 -15.22 -10.65
C ILE A 211 -33.83 -16.44 -11.07
N ARG A 212 -33.85 -16.76 -12.37
CA ARG A 212 -34.47 -18.00 -12.88
C ARG A 212 -33.42 -19.10 -12.92
N MET A 213 -33.69 -20.21 -12.24
CA MET A 213 -32.81 -21.39 -12.20
C MET A 213 -33.20 -22.40 -13.28
N PRO A 214 -32.28 -23.31 -13.70
CA PRO A 214 -32.57 -24.32 -14.73
C PRO A 214 -33.74 -25.25 -14.38
N ASN A 215 -33.97 -25.47 -13.09
CA ASN A 215 -35.09 -26.25 -12.56
C ASN A 215 -36.46 -25.50 -12.61
N GLY A 216 -36.52 -24.31 -13.22
CA GLY A 216 -37.73 -23.50 -13.35
C GLY A 216 -38.08 -22.65 -12.14
N GLN A 217 -37.40 -22.82 -11.00
CA GLN A 217 -37.63 -22.01 -9.80
C GLN A 217 -37.08 -20.59 -9.97
N THR A 218 -37.67 -19.65 -9.24
CA THR A 218 -37.26 -18.23 -9.26
C THR A 218 -36.88 -17.71 -7.86
N PRO A 219 -35.82 -18.25 -7.23
CA PRO A 219 -35.38 -17.81 -5.92
C PRO A 219 -34.71 -16.42 -5.95
N LYS A 220 -34.43 -15.87 -4.77
CA LYS A 220 -33.48 -14.77 -4.62
C LYS A 220 -32.06 -15.30 -4.77
N GLY A 221 -31.23 -14.53 -5.45
CA GLY A 221 -29.83 -14.85 -5.67
C GLY A 221 -29.09 -13.71 -6.33
N TYR A 222 -27.92 -14.04 -6.84
CA TYR A 222 -27.04 -13.08 -7.49
C TYR A 222 -26.58 -13.61 -8.84
N LYS A 223 -26.48 -12.70 -9.79
CA LYS A 223 -25.83 -12.98 -11.07
C LYS A 223 -24.35 -12.65 -10.98
N ARG A 224 -23.52 -13.41 -11.68
CA ARG A 224 -22.07 -13.23 -11.76
C ARG A 224 -21.71 -11.82 -12.26
N GLU A 225 -22.40 -11.36 -13.30
CA GLU A 225 -22.19 -10.05 -13.93
C GLU A 225 -22.28 -8.87 -12.95
N ALA A 226 -23.06 -9.02 -11.86
CA ALA A 226 -23.17 -7.97 -10.85
C ALA A 226 -21.87 -7.77 -10.05
N PHE A 227 -21.00 -8.79 -10.00
CA PHE A 227 -19.73 -8.75 -9.28
C PHE A 227 -18.54 -8.34 -10.15
N ASP A 228 -18.67 -8.31 -11.47
CA ASP A 228 -17.53 -8.12 -12.37
C ASP A 228 -16.72 -6.84 -12.08
N ASP A 229 -17.40 -5.72 -11.83
CA ASP A 229 -16.73 -4.46 -11.47
C ASP A 229 -16.04 -4.55 -10.11
N ALA A 230 -16.69 -5.16 -9.12
CA ALA A 230 -16.12 -5.34 -7.79
C ALA A 230 -14.89 -6.27 -7.84
N TRP A 231 -14.98 -7.41 -8.55
CA TRP A 231 -13.86 -8.33 -8.68
C TRP A 231 -12.67 -7.70 -9.41
N LYS A 232 -12.91 -6.93 -10.48
CA LYS A 232 -11.85 -6.19 -11.18
C LYS A 232 -11.12 -5.19 -10.29
N ARG A 233 -11.81 -4.59 -9.32
CA ARG A 233 -11.26 -3.54 -8.44
C ARG A 233 -10.61 -4.07 -7.18
N TYR A 234 -11.18 -5.09 -6.57
CA TYR A 234 -10.84 -5.53 -5.22
C TYR A 234 -10.10 -6.87 -5.17
N LEU A 235 -10.16 -7.69 -6.23
CA LEU A 235 -9.40 -8.93 -6.28
C LEU A 235 -8.06 -8.70 -6.99
N PRO A 236 -6.95 -9.23 -6.44
CA PRO A 236 -5.67 -9.15 -7.10
C PRO A 236 -5.75 -9.88 -8.44
N VAL A 237 -5.29 -9.21 -9.50
CA VAL A 237 -5.08 -9.87 -10.80
C VAL A 237 -3.99 -10.90 -10.57
N SER A 238 -4.34 -12.19 -10.54
CA SER A 238 -3.34 -13.24 -10.51
C SER A 238 -2.49 -13.10 -11.77
N PRO A 239 -1.15 -12.88 -11.68
CA PRO A 239 -0.31 -12.95 -12.86
C PRO A 239 -0.47 -14.36 -13.41
N ALA A 240 -0.94 -14.46 -14.65
CA ALA A 240 -1.14 -15.73 -15.33
C ALA A 240 0.14 -16.55 -15.20
N ARG A 241 0.04 -17.73 -14.57
CA ARG A 241 1.10 -18.74 -14.59
C ARG A 241 1.32 -19.12 -16.05
N THR A 242 2.31 -18.50 -16.70
CA THR A 242 2.88 -19.01 -17.94
C THR A 242 3.55 -20.33 -17.61
N THR A 243 2.83 -21.43 -17.76
CA THR A 243 3.43 -22.77 -17.81
C THR A 243 4.28 -22.83 -19.07
N SER A 244 5.58 -22.64 -18.92
CA SER A 244 6.55 -23.02 -19.94
C SER A 244 6.56 -24.54 -20.03
N ALA A 245 5.78 -25.10 -20.96
CA ALA A 245 5.98 -26.46 -21.43
C ALA A 245 7.29 -26.47 -22.23
N THR A 246 8.36 -26.98 -21.63
CA THR A 246 9.57 -27.33 -22.38
C THR A 246 9.30 -28.70 -23.00
N SER A 247 9.11 -28.72 -24.32
CA SER A 247 9.02 -29.98 -25.06
C SER A 247 10.38 -30.66 -25.05
N ASP A 248 10.40 -31.91 -24.58
CA ASP A 248 11.48 -32.86 -24.78
C ASP A 248 11.87 -32.93 -26.26
N THR A 249 13.16 -32.87 -26.53
CA THR A 249 13.73 -33.36 -27.78
C THR A 249 15.09 -33.96 -27.46
N ASP A 250 15.11 -35.28 -27.24
CA ASP A 250 16.29 -36.11 -27.51
C ASP A 250 16.53 -36.12 -29.03
N PRO A 251 17.80 -36.08 -29.46
CA PRO A 251 18.33 -37.32 -30.00
C PRO A 251 19.77 -37.64 -29.60
N ALA A 252 19.94 -38.94 -29.36
CA ALA A 252 21.13 -39.77 -29.36
C ALA A 252 22.40 -39.25 -30.09
N ASN A 253 23.48 -39.16 -29.31
CA ASN A 253 24.74 -39.91 -29.40
C ASN A 253 25.59 -39.89 -30.71
N ALA A 254 26.78 -39.29 -30.62
CA ALA A 254 27.98 -39.69 -31.38
C ALA A 254 29.28 -39.20 -30.67
N ASN A 255 29.96 -40.15 -30.04
CA ASN A 255 31.39 -40.38 -29.83
C ASN A 255 32.49 -39.29 -29.97
N GLU A 256 33.50 -39.48 -29.10
CA GLU A 256 34.97 -39.30 -29.27
C GLU A 256 35.70 -38.07 -28.69
N THR A 257 36.23 -38.28 -27.47
CA THR A 257 37.64 -38.22 -27.00
C THR A 257 38.66 -37.22 -27.60
N GLY A 258 39.37 -36.49 -26.72
CA GLY A 258 40.69 -35.86 -26.95
C GLY A 258 40.77 -34.43 -26.40
N ASP A 259 41.26 -34.21 -25.18
CA ASP A 259 42.65 -33.85 -24.82
C ASP A 259 43.10 -32.43 -25.22
N GLY A 260 43.69 -31.70 -24.27
CA GLY A 260 44.72 -30.71 -24.57
C GLY A 260 44.40 -29.21 -24.48
N THR A 261 44.92 -28.62 -23.40
CA THR A 261 45.73 -27.38 -23.38
C THR A 261 45.12 -25.98 -23.17
N VAL A 262 45.82 -25.29 -22.26
CA VAL A 262 45.75 -23.90 -21.80
C VAL A 262 46.56 -22.99 -22.74
N SER A 263 46.08 -21.78 -23.02
CA SER A 263 46.84 -20.59 -23.47
C SER A 263 45.84 -19.44 -23.70
N GLU A 264 45.65 -18.50 -22.77
CA GLU A 264 46.42 -17.25 -22.67
C GLU A 264 46.60 -16.54 -24.03
N TYR A 265 45.80 -15.49 -24.26
CA TYR A 265 45.95 -14.58 -25.40
C TYR A 265 46.56 -13.27 -24.91
N ASN A 266 47.81 -13.07 -25.31
CA ASN A 266 48.58 -11.85 -25.15
C ASN A 266 48.32 -10.93 -26.36
N MET A 267 48.19 -9.63 -26.10
CA MET A 267 48.00 -8.57 -27.10
C MET A 267 49.37 -8.17 -27.70
N PRO A 268 49.48 -7.82 -29.00
CA PRO A 268 50.71 -7.32 -29.56
C PRO A 268 50.90 -5.82 -29.30
N ALA A 269 52.15 -5.46 -29.00
CA ALA A 269 52.66 -4.10 -28.88
C ALA A 269 53.02 -3.50 -30.25
N ALA A 270 52.97 -2.17 -30.36
CA ALA A 270 53.76 -1.43 -31.35
C ALA A 270 54.16 -0.03 -30.82
N CYS A 271 55.49 0.16 -30.75
CA CYS A 271 56.30 1.35 -31.07
C CYS A 271 55.96 2.70 -30.38
N GLY A 272 56.85 3.41 -29.70
CA GLY A 272 58.31 3.49 -29.78
C GLY A 272 58.71 4.96 -30.04
N GLY A 273 59.54 5.55 -29.18
CA GLY A 273 60.16 6.87 -29.46
C GLY A 273 60.58 7.66 -28.22
N LYS A 274 61.85 7.53 -27.81
CA LYS A 274 62.57 8.43 -26.90
C LYS A 274 63.55 9.29 -27.70
N SER A 275 63.67 10.55 -27.30
CA SER A 275 64.83 11.45 -27.43
C SER A 275 64.38 12.78 -26.80
N GLY A 276 65.05 13.44 -25.87
CA GLY A 276 66.34 13.31 -25.21
C GLY A 276 66.35 14.29 -24.03
#